data_AF-A0A961FSE0-F1
#
_entry.id   AF-A0A961FSE0-F1
#
_cell.length_a   1.000
_cell.length_b   1.000
_cell.length_c   1.000
_cell.angle_alpha   90.00
_cell.angle_beta   90.00
_cell.angle_gamma   90.00
#
_symmetry.space_group_name_H-M   'P 1'
#
loop_
_entity.id
_entity.type
_entity.pdbx_description
1 polymer ?
#
loop_
_entity_poly.entity_id
_entity_poly.type
_entity_poly.pdbx_seq_one_letter_code
_entity_poly.pdbx_strand_id
1 'polypeptide(L)'
;MPILLSVSSLASISAFSQDAGNRRDSPPPEIRHLSDSRNRAEAVREFKNRSETRRKAAIEKAKAKGFPIRGQRDGRFFELSDLDEDGRPVYLTTLNKQAAISSGASQIRNTGIYQLNGSGWTVGVWDGGSIRTTHQEFGARVTSLDGASVSSHATHVAGTIGASGVTTNAQGMAPSVTIDSYDWNSDLSEMAARAAASANIAGSLVLSNHSYGYITGWDSNRYYGRYPDREDERFGSYDSNAASIDALCVNAPYYLPFIAAGNDRTDTAPTSGATFEYYSGGNWVSKAYDPNTDPYDDGWDNGGFDTIEGYGVAKNVVTIGAVNDAVAGSTRVPANGTMTTFSSWGPTDDGRIKPDLVANGYSLYSSDSGSNSQYSYKSGTSMATPSAM
;
A
#
# COMPACT_ATOMS: atom_id res chain seq x y z
N MET A 1 42.62 43.76 57.76
CA MET A 1 42.18 42.40 58.14
C MET A 1 41.61 41.73 56.90
N PRO A 2 41.86 40.43 56.71
CA PRO A 2 42.83 39.89 55.74
C PRO A 2 42.39 40.01 54.27
N ILE A 3 43.23 40.12 53.22
CA ILE A 3 44.63 39.67 52.92
C ILE A 3 44.70 38.31 52.19
N LEU A 4 45.13 38.36 50.90
CA LEU A 4 45.77 37.30 50.05
C LEU A 4 44.88 36.08 49.68
N LEU A 5 45.08 35.28 48.62
CA LEU A 5 45.95 35.18 47.40
C LEU A 5 45.13 34.31 46.37
N SER A 6 45.39 34.20 45.04
CA SER A 6 46.54 34.62 44.22
C SER A 6 46.20 35.22 42.82
N VAL A 7 46.83 34.72 41.75
CA VAL A 7 47.64 35.53 40.80
C VAL A 7 47.89 34.82 39.46
N SER A 8 47.92 35.60 38.36
CA SER A 8 48.51 35.32 37.02
C SER A 8 47.85 34.22 36.14
N SER A 9 47.87 34.32 34.80
CA SER A 9 48.84 35.00 33.92
C SER A 9 48.28 35.72 32.66
N LEU A 10 49.02 36.77 32.28
CA LEU A 10 49.38 37.27 30.93
C LEU A 10 48.52 36.81 29.71
N ALA A 11 47.85 37.67 28.93
CA ALA A 11 48.26 38.85 28.15
C ALA A 11 48.79 38.56 26.72
N SER A 12 48.30 39.34 25.73
CA SER A 12 48.70 39.40 24.30
C SER A 12 48.35 38.13 23.46
N ILE A 13 48.14 38.13 22.13
CA ILE A 13 48.54 38.99 20.99
C ILE A 13 47.38 39.12 19.95
N SER A 14 47.48 40.07 19.03
CA SER A 14 46.58 40.38 17.91
C SER A 14 46.60 39.44 16.68
N ALA A 15 45.49 39.48 15.92
CA ALA A 15 45.34 39.24 14.48
C ALA A 15 45.14 37.80 13.94
N PHE A 16 44.35 37.75 12.84
CA PHE A 16 43.81 36.57 12.14
C PHE A 16 42.80 35.72 12.95
N SER A 17 41.70 35.20 12.40
CA SER A 17 41.33 35.03 10.98
C SER A 17 39.91 35.55 10.68
N GLN A 18 39.68 35.88 9.40
CA GLN A 18 38.33 35.89 8.82
C GLN A 18 37.76 34.45 8.77
N ASP A 19 36.46 34.41 8.51
CA ASP A 19 35.64 33.26 8.12
C ASP A 19 34.94 32.45 9.22
N ALA A 20 33.70 32.85 9.48
CA ALA A 20 32.64 32.04 10.08
C ALA A 20 31.31 32.47 9.46
N GLY A 21 31.23 32.42 8.12
CA GLY A 21 30.02 32.73 7.40
C GLY A 21 28.85 31.81 7.79
N ASN A 22 27.66 32.41 7.93
CA ASN A 22 26.37 31.73 7.80
C ASN A 22 25.92 30.75 8.91
N ARG A 23 25.76 31.24 10.16
CA ARG A 23 24.76 30.68 11.09
C ARG A 23 23.44 31.45 10.95
N ARG A 24 22.43 30.80 10.35
CA ARG A 24 21.03 31.29 10.29
C ARG A 24 20.02 30.14 10.47
N ASP A 25 20.14 29.39 11.56
CA ASP A 25 18.99 28.70 12.11
C ASP A 25 18.16 29.69 12.92
N SER A 26 16.89 29.85 12.53
CA SER A 26 15.91 30.51 13.38
C SER A 26 15.65 29.62 14.60
N PRO A 27 15.53 30.15 15.82
CA PRO A 27 15.24 29.34 16.99
C PRO A 27 13.93 28.55 16.80
N PRO A 28 13.80 27.34 17.36
CA PRO A 28 12.56 26.57 17.29
C PRO A 28 11.40 27.38 17.89
N PRO A 29 10.19 27.31 17.31
CA PRO A 29 9.08 28.14 17.74
C PRO A 29 8.66 27.82 19.18
N GLU A 30 8.33 28.88 19.91
CA GLU A 30 7.82 28.80 21.28
C GLU A 30 6.49 28.04 21.30
N ILE A 31 6.43 26.90 21.99
CA ILE A 31 5.29 25.98 21.92
C ILE A 31 4.08 26.57 22.66
N ARG A 32 3.21 27.27 21.92
CA ARG A 32 1.91 27.74 22.42
C ARG A 32 0.93 26.58 22.57
N HIS A 33 0.13 26.60 23.63
CA HIS A 33 -0.85 25.54 23.90
C HIS A 33 -1.88 25.41 22.76
N LEU A 34 -1.89 24.24 22.12
CA LEU A 34 -2.75 23.87 20.99
C LEU A 34 -4.20 23.55 21.40
N SER A 35 -4.60 23.77 22.65
CA SER A 35 -6.00 23.67 23.09
C SER A 35 -6.85 24.83 22.56
N ASP A 36 -6.26 26.00 22.31
CA ASP A 36 -6.92 27.13 21.67
C ASP A 36 -7.01 26.97 20.13
N SER A 37 -8.16 27.32 19.55
CA SER A 37 -8.45 27.13 18.12
C SER A 37 -7.68 28.09 17.20
N ARG A 38 -7.33 29.29 17.68
CA ARG A 38 -6.52 30.27 16.94
C ARG A 38 -5.06 29.85 16.96
N ASN A 39 -4.54 29.42 18.11
CA ASN A 39 -3.19 28.86 18.23
C ASN A 39 -3.00 27.64 17.29
N ARG A 40 -4.00 26.75 17.17
CA ARG A 40 -3.97 25.67 16.18
C ARG A 40 -3.94 26.18 14.74
N ALA A 41 -4.80 27.14 14.39
CA ALA A 41 -4.87 27.69 13.04
C ALA A 41 -3.59 28.46 12.64
N GLU A 42 -2.91 29.08 13.60
CA GLU A 42 -1.61 29.74 13.44
C GLU A 42 -0.49 28.70 13.27
N ALA A 43 -0.38 27.71 14.17
CA ALA A 43 0.61 26.63 14.09
C ALA A 43 0.49 25.80 12.81
N VAL A 44 -0.72 25.45 12.36
CA VAL A 44 -0.95 24.75 11.08
C VAL A 44 -0.43 25.57 9.90
N ARG A 45 -0.63 26.89 9.91
CA ARG A 45 -0.16 27.79 8.86
C ARG A 45 1.36 27.93 8.88
N GLU A 46 1.96 28.00 10.06
CA GLU A 46 3.41 28.06 10.25
C GLU A 46 4.09 26.76 9.77
N PHE A 47 3.59 25.59 10.21
CA PHE A 47 4.13 24.30 9.82
C PHE A 47 4.01 24.05 8.31
N LYS A 48 2.86 24.42 7.71
CA LYS A 48 2.66 24.37 6.26
C LYS A 48 3.67 25.25 5.52
N ASN A 49 3.75 26.53 5.86
CA ASN A 49 4.67 27.47 5.21
C ASN A 49 6.15 27.04 5.36
N ARG A 50 6.53 26.51 6.53
CA ARG A 50 7.88 25.98 6.78
C ARG A 50 8.17 24.73 5.94
N SER A 51 7.22 23.80 5.85
CA SER A 51 7.35 22.59 5.02
C SER A 51 7.48 22.93 3.54
N GLU A 52 6.60 23.79 3.01
CA GLU A 52 6.63 24.25 1.62
C GLU A 52 7.93 24.99 1.28
N THR A 53 8.42 25.86 2.18
CA THR A 53 9.68 26.59 1.99
C THR A 53 10.89 25.65 1.97
N ARG A 54 10.98 24.71 2.92
CA ARG A 54 12.08 23.73 2.97
C ARG A 54 12.06 22.82 1.75
N ARG A 55 10.91 22.28 1.38
CA ARG A 55 10.73 21.43 0.18
C ARG A 55 11.10 22.18 -1.10
N LYS A 56 10.72 23.45 -1.25
CA LYS A 56 11.11 24.27 -2.41
C LYS A 56 12.62 24.45 -2.49
N ALA A 57 13.27 24.82 -1.38
CA ALA A 57 14.73 24.96 -1.31
C ALA A 57 15.47 23.64 -1.57
N ALA A 58 14.96 22.52 -1.05
CA ALA A 58 15.50 21.18 -1.32
C ALA A 58 15.38 20.81 -2.81
N ILE A 59 14.23 21.05 -3.44
CA ILE A 59 14.02 20.80 -4.89
C ILE A 59 14.95 21.67 -5.75
N GLU A 60 15.09 22.97 -5.46
CA GLU A 60 15.97 23.87 -6.21
C GLU A 60 17.44 23.43 -6.11
N LYS A 61 17.90 23.10 -4.90
CA LYS A 61 19.27 22.64 -4.65
C LYS A 61 19.52 21.23 -5.18
N ALA A 62 18.51 20.35 -5.22
CA ALA A 62 18.59 19.04 -5.85
C ALA A 62 18.73 19.14 -7.37
N LYS A 63 17.96 20.01 -8.04
CA LYS A 63 18.14 20.32 -9.47
C LYS A 63 19.56 20.83 -9.75
N ALA A 64 20.08 21.73 -8.91
CA ALA A 64 21.42 22.28 -9.05
C ALA A 64 22.56 21.29 -8.76
N LYS A 65 22.30 20.21 -8.01
CA LYS A 65 23.29 19.18 -7.63
C LYS A 65 23.12 17.84 -8.35
N GLY A 66 22.11 17.70 -9.22
CA GLY A 66 21.80 16.44 -9.90
C GLY A 66 21.23 15.36 -8.97
N PHE A 67 20.64 15.74 -7.83
CA PHE A 67 20.00 14.78 -6.94
C PHE A 67 18.61 14.38 -7.49
N PRO A 68 18.29 13.08 -7.57
CA PRO A 68 17.00 12.61 -8.07
C PRO A 68 15.85 13.03 -7.14
N ILE A 69 14.97 13.94 -7.60
CA ILE A 69 13.83 14.44 -6.79
C ILE A 69 12.85 13.31 -6.44
N ARG A 70 12.70 12.33 -7.33
CA ARG A 70 11.97 11.08 -7.14
C ARG A 70 12.67 9.98 -7.92
N GLY A 71 12.57 8.74 -7.48
CA GLY A 71 13.12 7.61 -8.21
C GLY A 71 12.83 6.27 -7.56
N GLN A 72 13.31 5.21 -8.20
CA GLN A 72 13.30 3.86 -7.68
C GLN A 72 14.73 3.33 -7.70
N ARG A 73 15.19 2.72 -6.61
CA ARG A 73 16.52 2.11 -6.51
C ARG A 73 16.40 0.78 -5.77
N ASP A 74 16.87 -0.29 -6.39
CA ASP A 74 16.77 -1.67 -5.88
C ASP A 74 15.31 -2.03 -5.52
N GLY A 75 14.36 -1.63 -6.39
CA GLY A 75 12.92 -1.76 -6.18
C GLY A 75 12.29 -0.73 -5.23
N ARG A 76 13.08 -0.01 -4.42
CA ARG A 76 12.60 0.93 -3.39
C ARG A 76 12.25 2.28 -3.99
N PHE A 77 11.00 2.74 -3.87
CA PHE A 77 10.63 4.11 -4.22
C PHE A 77 11.19 5.10 -3.19
N PHE A 78 11.68 6.24 -3.67
CA PHE A 78 12.13 7.33 -2.80
C PHE A 78 11.78 8.70 -3.39
N GLU A 79 11.39 9.65 -2.53
CA GLU A 79 11.12 11.04 -2.91
C GLU A 79 11.89 12.00 -2.01
N LEU A 80 12.46 13.06 -2.59
CA LEU A 80 13.17 14.10 -1.87
C LEU A 80 12.20 14.90 -0.99
N SER A 81 12.42 14.79 0.31
CA SER A 81 11.64 15.50 1.32
C SER A 81 12.29 16.81 1.74
N ASP A 82 13.61 16.77 1.98
CA ASP A 82 14.37 17.89 2.54
C ASP A 82 15.87 17.77 2.27
N LEU A 83 16.66 18.70 2.80
CA LEU A 83 18.10 18.52 3.03
C LEU A 83 18.41 18.48 4.52
N ASP A 84 19.46 17.76 4.91
CA ASP A 84 20.01 17.83 6.26
C ASP A 84 20.89 19.08 6.48
N GLU A 85 21.42 19.24 7.69
CA GLU A 85 22.26 20.37 8.10
C GLU A 85 23.55 20.51 7.26
N ASP A 86 24.09 19.38 6.77
CA ASP A 86 25.23 19.31 5.84
C ASP A 86 24.83 19.58 4.37
N GLY A 87 23.53 19.68 4.08
CA GLY A 87 22.98 19.87 2.74
C GLY A 87 22.90 18.59 1.89
N ARG A 88 22.94 17.41 2.51
CA ARG A 88 22.73 16.10 1.86
C ARG A 88 21.23 15.86 1.67
N PRO A 89 20.82 15.14 0.60
CA PRO A 89 19.41 14.92 0.32
C PRO A 89 18.78 13.92 1.28
N VAL A 90 17.68 14.32 1.93
CA VAL A 90 16.86 13.48 2.80
C VAL A 90 15.67 12.97 2.01
N TYR A 91 15.61 11.65 1.83
CA TYR A 91 14.56 10.99 1.07
C TYR A 91 13.54 10.31 1.98
N LEU A 92 12.25 10.49 1.68
CA LEU A 92 11.17 9.66 2.20
C LEU A 92 11.07 8.39 1.35
N THR A 93 10.66 7.31 2.00
CA THR A 93 10.31 6.02 1.38
C THR A 93 9.13 5.42 2.15
N THR A 94 8.32 4.62 1.47
CA THR A 94 7.04 4.07 1.92
C THR A 94 7.22 2.74 2.64
N LEU A 95 6.62 2.55 3.80
CA LEU A 95 6.88 1.39 4.67
C LEU A 95 5.55 0.81 5.19
N ASN A 96 5.48 -0.49 5.53
CA ASN A 96 4.30 -1.03 6.24
C ASN A 96 4.01 -0.26 7.54
N LYS A 97 5.06 0.22 8.22
CA LYS A 97 4.95 1.15 9.35
C LYS A 97 4.20 2.45 8.99
N GLN A 98 4.38 2.99 7.78
CA GLN A 98 3.67 4.19 7.32
C GLN A 98 2.25 3.86 6.88
N ALA A 99 2.02 2.73 6.21
CA ALA A 99 0.67 2.22 5.94
C ALA A 99 -0.15 2.09 7.24
N ALA A 100 0.47 1.63 8.34
CA ALA A 100 -0.13 1.59 9.68
C ALA A 100 -0.38 2.97 10.32
N ILE A 101 0.34 4.03 9.90
CA ILE A 101 0.05 5.43 10.30
C ILE A 101 -1.06 6.00 9.41
N SER A 102 -1.09 5.64 8.12
CA SER A 102 -2.13 5.98 7.16
C SER A 102 -3.51 5.42 7.53
N SER A 103 -3.60 4.15 7.93
CA SER A 103 -4.85 3.55 8.45
C SER A 103 -5.15 3.97 9.89
N GLY A 104 -4.13 4.31 10.67
CA GLY A 104 -4.24 4.55 12.12
C GLY A 104 -4.01 3.30 12.98
N ALA A 105 -3.79 2.12 12.36
CA ALA A 105 -3.45 0.88 13.07
C ALA A 105 -2.31 1.06 14.08
N SER A 106 -1.29 1.87 13.76
CA SER A 106 -0.17 2.20 14.66
C SER A 106 -0.55 2.89 15.97
N GLN A 107 -1.77 3.43 16.10
CA GLN A 107 -2.28 4.08 17.32
C GLN A 107 -3.00 3.09 18.25
N ILE A 108 -3.45 1.94 17.74
CA ILE A 108 -4.21 0.92 18.48
C ILE A 108 -3.41 -0.39 18.66
N ARG A 109 -2.53 -0.71 17.71
CA ARG A 109 -1.55 -1.80 17.76
C ARG A 109 -0.55 -1.58 18.88
N ASN A 110 -0.46 -2.55 19.80
CA ASN A 110 0.53 -2.58 20.87
C ASN A 110 0.54 -1.35 21.80
N THR A 111 -0.52 -0.54 21.82
CA THR A 111 -0.65 0.62 22.71
C THR A 111 -1.42 0.25 23.98
N GLY A 112 -0.98 0.76 25.14
CA GLY A 112 -1.42 0.29 26.46
C GLY A 112 -2.93 0.39 26.75
N ILE A 113 -3.67 1.18 25.99
CA ILE A 113 -5.13 1.38 26.14
C ILE A 113 -5.94 0.38 25.29
N TYR A 114 -5.41 -0.04 24.14
CA TYR A 114 -6.14 -0.83 23.14
C TYR A 114 -5.58 -2.23 22.96
N GLN A 115 -4.24 -2.35 22.84
CA GLN A 115 -3.53 -3.61 22.58
C GLN A 115 -4.09 -4.42 21.40
N LEU A 116 -4.68 -3.76 20.40
CA LEU A 116 -5.32 -4.39 19.24
C LEU A 116 -4.26 -4.79 18.21
N ASN A 117 -3.62 -5.93 18.44
CA ASN A 117 -2.49 -6.44 17.63
C ASN A 117 -2.78 -7.78 16.94
N GLY A 118 -4.03 -8.24 16.95
CA GLY A 118 -4.47 -9.51 16.37
C GLY A 118 -4.24 -10.75 17.25
N SER A 119 -3.70 -10.62 18.47
CA SER A 119 -3.51 -11.78 19.36
C SER A 119 -4.85 -12.50 19.62
N GLY A 120 -4.83 -13.83 19.46
CA GLY A 120 -6.02 -14.69 19.60
C GLY A 120 -6.88 -14.81 18.34
N TRP A 121 -6.56 -14.08 17.27
CA TRP A 121 -7.27 -14.18 15.98
C TRP A 121 -6.45 -14.96 14.95
N THR A 122 -7.16 -15.68 14.08
CA THR A 122 -6.63 -16.29 12.86
C THR A 122 -7.34 -15.67 11.65
N VAL A 123 -6.57 -15.34 10.61
CA VAL A 123 -7.09 -14.87 9.32
C VAL A 123 -6.65 -15.81 8.20
N GLY A 124 -7.49 -15.99 7.19
CA GLY A 124 -7.12 -16.72 5.98
C GLY A 124 -6.50 -15.80 4.94
N VAL A 125 -5.47 -16.26 4.23
CA VAL A 125 -4.86 -15.56 3.09
C VAL A 125 -4.84 -16.51 1.90
N TRP A 126 -5.62 -16.19 0.88
CA TRP A 126 -5.61 -16.84 -0.43
C TRP A 126 -4.81 -16.00 -1.41
N ASP A 127 -3.90 -16.64 -2.17
CA ASP A 127 -2.94 -15.99 -3.05
C ASP A 127 -2.46 -16.97 -4.14
N GLY A 128 -1.54 -16.56 -5.03
CA GLY A 128 -0.99 -17.41 -6.09
C GLY A 128 0.01 -18.48 -5.63
N GLY A 129 0.04 -18.80 -4.33
CA GLY A 129 0.92 -19.80 -3.72
C GLY A 129 1.15 -19.54 -2.22
N SER A 130 1.87 -20.44 -1.56
CA SER A 130 2.07 -20.39 -0.11
C SER A 130 2.91 -19.21 0.36
N ILE A 131 2.61 -18.69 1.55
CA ILE A 131 3.50 -17.81 2.31
C ILE A 131 4.79 -18.54 2.69
N ARG A 132 5.95 -17.86 2.66
CA ARG A 132 7.19 -18.37 3.27
C ARG A 132 7.07 -18.40 4.79
N THR A 133 6.52 -19.48 5.33
CA THR A 133 6.33 -19.70 6.78
C THR A 133 7.62 -19.54 7.58
N THR A 134 8.78 -19.88 7.00
CA THR A 134 10.10 -19.77 7.60
C THR A 134 10.67 -18.34 7.65
N HIS A 135 9.96 -17.32 7.16
CA HIS A 135 10.42 -15.94 7.22
C HIS A 135 10.44 -15.41 8.66
N GLN A 136 11.51 -14.70 9.04
CA GLN A 136 11.82 -14.32 10.42
C GLN A 136 10.71 -13.51 11.11
N GLU A 137 9.87 -12.82 10.33
CA GLU A 137 8.76 -12.02 10.84
C GLU A 137 7.61 -12.85 11.44
N PHE A 138 7.48 -14.12 11.04
CA PHE A 138 6.30 -14.95 11.33
C PHE A 138 6.48 -15.88 12.53
N GLY A 139 7.64 -16.54 12.65
CA GLY A 139 7.82 -17.60 13.64
C GLY A 139 6.83 -18.75 13.41
N ALA A 140 6.10 -19.16 14.44
CA ALA A 140 5.09 -20.21 14.35
C ALA A 140 3.67 -19.73 13.97
N ARG A 141 3.51 -18.45 13.58
CA ARG A 141 2.18 -17.84 13.36
C ARG A 141 1.64 -17.99 11.93
N VAL A 142 2.33 -18.68 11.03
CA VAL A 142 1.84 -18.92 9.67
C VAL A 142 1.85 -20.42 9.38
N THR A 143 0.70 -20.95 9.00
CA THR A 143 0.51 -22.33 8.56
C THR A 143 0.24 -22.34 7.05
N SER A 144 0.90 -23.22 6.28
CA SER A 144 0.49 -23.51 4.89
C SER A 144 -0.36 -24.77 4.91
N LEU A 145 -1.55 -24.71 4.29
CA LEU A 145 -2.54 -25.77 4.36
C LEU A 145 -2.62 -26.62 3.08
N ASP A 146 -2.35 -26.02 1.91
CA ASP A 146 -2.47 -26.73 0.62
C ASP A 146 -1.11 -27.25 0.10
N GLY A 147 -0.01 -26.87 0.75
CA GLY A 147 1.34 -27.29 0.35
C GLY A 147 1.84 -26.68 -0.97
N ALA A 148 1.18 -25.65 -1.48
CA ALA A 148 1.53 -24.94 -2.71
C ALA A 148 2.95 -24.33 -2.66
N SER A 149 3.54 -24.09 -3.83
CA SER A 149 4.87 -23.47 -3.95
C SER A 149 4.92 -22.07 -3.32
N VAL A 150 6.07 -21.72 -2.74
CA VAL A 150 6.24 -20.45 -2.01
C VAL A 150 6.18 -19.24 -2.96
N SER A 151 5.25 -18.31 -2.71
CA SER A 151 5.03 -17.09 -3.50
C SER A 151 5.66 -15.85 -2.86
N SER A 152 6.31 -15.02 -3.69
CA SER A 152 6.79 -13.67 -3.29
C SER A 152 5.64 -12.72 -3.00
N HIS A 153 4.51 -12.90 -3.69
CA HIS A 153 3.31 -12.09 -3.53
C HIS A 153 2.63 -12.39 -2.19
N ALA A 154 2.23 -13.65 -1.95
CA ALA A 154 1.67 -14.13 -0.68
C ALA A 154 2.53 -13.76 0.53
N THR A 155 3.86 -13.93 0.44
CA THR A 155 4.78 -13.59 1.54
C THR A 155 4.80 -12.09 1.86
N HIS A 156 4.55 -11.24 0.87
CA HIS A 156 4.47 -9.78 1.03
C HIS A 156 3.11 -9.34 1.59
N VAL A 157 2.02 -9.93 1.10
CA VAL A 157 0.66 -9.79 1.64
C VAL A 157 0.63 -10.15 3.13
N ALA A 158 1.14 -11.34 3.48
CA ALA A 158 1.17 -11.83 4.85
C ALA A 158 2.04 -10.99 5.80
N GLY A 159 3.13 -10.41 5.31
CA GLY A 159 3.93 -9.47 6.10
C GLY A 159 3.19 -8.17 6.39
N THR A 160 2.39 -7.69 5.43
CA THR A 160 1.59 -6.47 5.56
C THR A 160 0.47 -6.64 6.58
N ILE A 161 -0.15 -7.82 6.64
CA ILE A 161 -1.08 -8.20 7.70
C ILE A 161 -0.31 -8.37 9.02
N GLY A 162 0.68 -9.27 9.06
CA GLY A 162 1.09 -9.95 10.29
C GLY A 162 2.57 -10.00 10.59
N ALA A 163 3.44 -9.25 9.92
CA ALA A 163 4.87 -9.20 10.29
C ALA A 163 5.04 -8.68 11.73
N SER A 164 5.76 -9.43 12.58
CA SER A 164 5.92 -9.09 14.00
C SER A 164 6.66 -7.77 14.25
N GLY A 165 7.51 -7.37 13.31
CA GLY A 165 8.34 -6.17 13.36
C GLY A 165 9.79 -6.44 13.75
N VAL A 166 10.33 -7.63 13.46
CA VAL A 166 11.78 -7.92 13.57
C VAL A 166 12.56 -6.87 12.78
N THR A 167 12.07 -6.55 11.58
CA THR A 167 12.36 -5.30 10.88
C THR A 167 11.26 -4.30 11.21
N THR A 168 11.53 -3.33 12.08
CA THR A 168 10.53 -2.37 12.60
C THR A 168 9.75 -1.62 11.50
N ASN A 169 10.36 -1.43 10.33
CA ASN A 169 9.73 -0.75 9.19
C ASN A 169 8.74 -1.65 8.42
N ALA A 170 8.88 -2.97 8.51
CA ALA A 170 8.04 -3.96 7.83
C ALA A 170 6.83 -4.43 8.68
N GLN A 171 6.74 -4.02 9.96
CA GLN A 171 5.73 -4.49 10.90
C GLN A 171 4.29 -4.29 10.37
N GLY A 172 3.57 -5.41 10.23
CA GLY A 172 2.21 -5.48 9.72
C GLY A 172 1.15 -4.95 10.66
N MET A 173 -0.07 -4.79 10.16
CA MET A 173 -1.23 -4.22 10.87
C MET A 173 -1.55 -4.93 12.19
N ALA A 174 -1.50 -6.26 12.19
CA ALA A 174 -1.81 -7.16 13.31
C ALA A 174 -0.63 -8.12 13.60
N PRO A 175 0.47 -7.65 14.23
CA PRO A 175 1.75 -8.36 14.35
C PRO A 175 1.72 -9.60 15.26
N SER A 176 0.60 -9.87 15.92
CA SER A 176 0.37 -11.03 16.80
C SER A 176 -0.75 -11.95 16.29
N VAL A 177 -1.30 -11.68 15.10
CA VAL A 177 -2.28 -12.55 14.43
C VAL A 177 -1.64 -13.87 13.98
N THR A 178 -2.45 -14.92 13.88
CA THR A 178 -2.13 -16.16 13.16
C THR A 178 -2.66 -16.08 11.73
N ILE A 179 -1.95 -16.64 10.76
CA ILE A 179 -2.34 -16.65 9.35
C ILE A 179 -2.38 -18.09 8.84
N ASP A 180 -3.51 -18.48 8.28
CA ASP A 180 -3.66 -19.71 7.52
C ASP A 180 -3.49 -19.37 6.03
N SER A 181 -2.45 -19.93 5.40
CA SER A 181 -2.07 -19.70 4.00
C SER A 181 -2.70 -20.75 3.10
N TYR A 182 -3.34 -20.25 2.06
CA TYR A 182 -3.97 -21.04 1.00
C TYR A 182 -3.46 -20.62 -0.39
N ASP A 183 -3.62 -21.48 -1.39
CA ASP A 183 -3.57 -21.07 -2.80
C ASP A 183 -4.96 -20.81 -3.38
N TRP A 184 -5.05 -20.05 -4.48
CA TRP A 184 -6.34 -19.63 -5.03
C TRP A 184 -7.13 -20.73 -5.75
N ASN A 185 -6.61 -21.96 -5.90
CA ASN A 185 -7.15 -22.93 -6.86
C ASN A 185 -8.51 -23.53 -6.45
N SER A 186 -8.80 -23.58 -5.15
CA SER A 186 -10.07 -24.11 -4.60
C SER A 186 -10.75 -23.12 -3.64
N ASP A 187 -10.44 -21.84 -3.79
CA ASP A 187 -10.68 -20.77 -2.82
C ASP A 187 -12.07 -20.78 -2.18
N LEU A 188 -13.14 -20.69 -2.98
CA LEU A 188 -14.52 -20.62 -2.51
C LEU A 188 -14.92 -21.85 -1.68
N SER A 189 -14.37 -23.02 -2.00
CA SER A 189 -14.65 -24.26 -1.27
C SER A 189 -13.95 -24.31 0.10
N GLU A 190 -12.74 -23.77 0.17
CA GLU A 190 -11.95 -23.69 1.41
C GLU A 190 -12.47 -22.56 2.31
N MET A 191 -12.83 -21.41 1.71
CA MET A 191 -13.59 -20.35 2.37
C MET A 191 -14.87 -20.92 2.95
N ALA A 192 -15.68 -21.67 2.18
CA ALA A 192 -16.90 -22.30 2.68
C ALA A 192 -16.65 -23.33 3.80
N ALA A 193 -15.54 -24.07 3.76
CA ALA A 193 -15.15 -24.99 4.83
C ALA A 193 -14.68 -24.30 6.12
N ARG A 194 -14.23 -23.04 6.03
CA ARG A 194 -13.69 -22.27 7.17
C ARG A 194 -14.59 -21.12 7.64
N ALA A 195 -15.54 -20.64 6.85
CA ALA A 195 -16.29 -19.42 7.13
C ALA A 195 -17.10 -19.50 8.44
N ALA A 196 -16.97 -18.49 9.29
CA ALA A 196 -17.74 -18.39 10.52
C ALA A 196 -19.23 -18.13 10.24
N ALA A 197 -20.07 -19.16 10.40
CA ALA A 197 -21.53 -19.02 10.36
C ALA A 197 -22.15 -18.49 11.67
N SER A 198 -21.41 -18.58 12.78
CA SER A 198 -21.78 -17.97 14.07
C SER A 198 -20.52 -17.61 14.86
N ALA A 199 -20.67 -16.79 15.90
CA ALA A 199 -19.56 -16.42 16.78
C ALA A 199 -18.88 -17.64 17.42
N ASN A 200 -17.56 -17.55 17.58
CA ASN A 200 -16.73 -18.49 18.36
C ASN A 200 -16.73 -19.96 17.88
N ILE A 201 -17.02 -20.25 16.60
CA ILE A 201 -16.81 -21.58 16.03
C ILE A 201 -15.31 -21.87 15.98
N ALA A 202 -14.85 -22.88 16.72
CA ALA A 202 -13.43 -23.26 16.75
C ALA A 202 -12.92 -23.67 15.36
N GLY A 203 -11.76 -23.14 14.96
CA GLY A 203 -11.19 -23.38 13.63
C GLY A 203 -11.82 -22.56 12.49
N SER A 204 -12.91 -21.84 12.73
CA SER A 204 -13.49 -20.95 11.70
C SER A 204 -12.68 -19.66 11.51
N LEU A 205 -12.92 -18.98 10.40
CA LEU A 205 -12.35 -17.68 10.05
C LEU A 205 -13.47 -16.63 10.02
N VAL A 206 -13.19 -15.49 10.65
CA VAL A 206 -14.06 -14.29 10.66
C VAL A 206 -13.61 -13.28 9.59
N LEU A 207 -12.33 -13.30 9.23
CA LEU A 207 -11.71 -12.41 8.25
C LEU A 207 -10.82 -13.21 7.30
N SER A 208 -10.77 -12.79 6.04
CA SER A 208 -9.80 -13.29 5.07
C SER A 208 -9.39 -12.22 4.06
N ASN A 209 -8.21 -12.40 3.48
CA ASN A 209 -7.65 -11.53 2.45
C ASN A 209 -7.52 -12.29 1.13
N HIS A 210 -8.03 -11.69 0.05
CA HIS A 210 -7.96 -12.18 -1.32
C HIS A 210 -7.32 -11.08 -2.19
N SER A 211 -6.01 -11.20 -2.38
CA SER A 211 -5.19 -10.20 -3.09
C SER A 211 -4.99 -10.52 -4.57
N TYR A 212 -5.97 -11.15 -5.20
CA TYR A 212 -5.97 -11.63 -6.59
C TYR A 212 -7.30 -11.30 -7.28
N GLY A 213 -7.29 -11.40 -8.60
CA GLY A 213 -8.40 -11.11 -9.50
C GLY A 213 -8.25 -11.89 -10.81
N TYR A 214 -9.08 -11.59 -11.81
CA TYR A 214 -8.98 -12.22 -13.13
C TYR A 214 -8.23 -11.30 -14.10
N ILE A 215 -7.37 -11.86 -14.95
CA ILE A 215 -6.83 -11.09 -16.09
C ILE A 215 -8.00 -10.72 -17.01
N THR A 216 -8.21 -9.42 -17.15
CA THR A 216 -9.39 -8.78 -17.75
C THR A 216 -8.90 -7.61 -18.59
N GLY A 217 -9.55 -7.32 -19.71
CA GLY A 217 -9.09 -6.24 -20.61
C GLY A 217 -7.73 -6.56 -21.25
N TRP A 218 -6.78 -5.64 -21.12
CA TRP A 218 -5.43 -5.73 -21.69
C TRP A 218 -4.37 -6.18 -20.67
N ASP A 219 -3.66 -7.26 -20.99
CA ASP A 219 -2.33 -7.53 -20.42
C ASP A 219 -1.29 -7.38 -21.52
N SER A 220 -0.58 -6.24 -21.51
CA SER A 220 0.46 -5.92 -22.48
C SER A 220 -0.07 -5.96 -23.92
N ASN A 221 0.49 -6.80 -24.80
CA ASN A 221 0.04 -6.95 -26.19
C ASN A 221 -1.08 -8.00 -26.37
N ARG A 222 -1.81 -8.36 -25.31
CA ARG A 222 -2.85 -9.40 -25.38
C ARG A 222 -4.15 -8.93 -24.74
N TYR A 223 -5.24 -9.09 -25.48
CA TYR A 223 -6.59 -8.79 -25.04
C TYR A 223 -7.29 -10.07 -24.57
N TYR A 224 -7.76 -10.06 -23.32
CA TYR A 224 -8.42 -11.19 -22.66
C TYR A 224 -9.94 -11.14 -22.73
N GLY A 225 -10.53 -9.98 -23.04
CA GLY A 225 -11.97 -9.82 -23.25
C GLY A 225 -12.46 -10.48 -24.54
N ARG A 226 -13.79 -10.54 -24.70
CA ARG A 226 -14.40 -11.13 -25.89
C ARG A 226 -14.16 -10.27 -27.13
N TYR A 227 -13.37 -10.75 -28.08
CA TYR A 227 -13.25 -10.09 -29.39
C TYR A 227 -14.48 -10.41 -30.27
N PRO A 228 -15.08 -9.42 -30.99
CA PRO A 228 -14.61 -8.07 -31.25
C PRO A 228 -15.25 -6.98 -30.36
N ASP A 229 -15.73 -7.33 -29.17
CA ASP A 229 -16.26 -6.33 -28.23
C ASP A 229 -15.10 -5.42 -27.78
N ARG A 230 -15.39 -4.13 -27.64
CA ARG A 230 -14.34 -3.09 -27.54
C ARG A 230 -13.90 -2.76 -26.11
N GLU A 231 -14.48 -3.45 -25.16
CA GLU A 231 -14.26 -3.46 -23.72
C GLU A 231 -14.55 -4.89 -23.25
N ASP A 232 -13.93 -5.33 -22.14
CA ASP A 232 -14.13 -6.67 -21.59
C ASP A 232 -15.43 -6.73 -20.79
N GLU A 233 -16.32 -7.66 -21.13
CA GLU A 233 -17.66 -7.77 -20.53
C GLU A 233 -17.68 -8.17 -19.04
N ARG A 234 -16.51 -8.34 -18.43
CA ARG A 234 -16.29 -8.74 -17.04
C ARG A 234 -15.93 -7.58 -16.11
N PHE A 235 -15.55 -6.41 -16.64
CA PHE A 235 -15.49 -5.19 -15.84
C PHE A 235 -16.91 -4.83 -15.40
N GLY A 236 -17.06 -4.42 -14.14
CA GLY A 236 -18.32 -4.03 -13.48
C GLY A 236 -19.34 -5.16 -13.24
N SER A 237 -19.29 -6.20 -14.07
CA SER A 237 -20.31 -7.21 -14.25
C SER A 237 -20.49 -8.14 -13.06
N TYR A 238 -21.70 -8.14 -12.48
CA TYR A 238 -22.07 -9.05 -11.39
C TYR A 238 -22.26 -10.48 -11.93
N ASP A 239 -21.16 -11.21 -12.04
CA ASP A 239 -21.08 -12.54 -12.61
C ASP A 239 -21.44 -13.68 -11.63
N SER A 240 -21.27 -14.93 -12.07
CA SER A 240 -21.49 -16.11 -11.23
C SER A 240 -20.50 -16.24 -10.06
N ASN A 241 -19.31 -15.66 -10.16
CA ASN A 241 -18.29 -15.71 -9.11
C ASN A 241 -18.66 -14.72 -7.99
N ALA A 242 -18.99 -13.48 -8.35
CA ALA A 242 -19.55 -12.47 -7.46
C ALA A 242 -20.83 -12.97 -6.76
N ALA A 243 -21.71 -13.64 -7.50
CA ALA A 243 -22.90 -14.26 -6.92
C ALA A 243 -22.60 -15.39 -5.93
N SER A 244 -21.53 -16.16 -6.16
CA SER A 244 -21.17 -17.31 -5.33
C SER A 244 -20.51 -16.90 -4.02
N ILE A 245 -19.60 -15.92 -4.04
CA ILE A 245 -19.02 -15.36 -2.80
C ILE A 245 -20.07 -14.60 -1.97
N ASP A 246 -21.03 -13.91 -2.63
CA ASP A 246 -22.16 -13.30 -1.93
C ASP A 246 -23.05 -14.34 -1.26
N ALA A 247 -23.33 -15.46 -1.92
CA ALA A 247 -24.09 -16.56 -1.34
C ALA A 247 -23.37 -17.19 -0.14
N LEU A 248 -22.04 -17.31 -0.19
CA LEU A 248 -21.25 -17.73 0.96
C LEU A 248 -21.39 -16.76 2.13
N CYS A 249 -21.19 -15.45 1.92
CA CYS A 249 -21.27 -14.45 2.98
C CYS A 249 -22.68 -14.36 3.61
N VAL A 250 -23.75 -14.55 2.82
CA VAL A 250 -25.13 -14.64 3.35
C VAL A 250 -25.34 -15.85 4.25
N ASN A 251 -24.75 -17.00 3.91
CA ASN A 251 -24.85 -18.22 4.71
C ASN A 251 -23.86 -18.26 5.89
N ALA A 252 -22.81 -17.44 5.85
CA ALA A 252 -21.80 -17.30 6.89
C ALA A 252 -21.69 -15.84 7.42
N PRO A 253 -22.70 -15.33 8.15
CA PRO A 253 -22.81 -13.90 8.47
C PRO A 253 -21.79 -13.36 9.48
N TYR A 254 -20.88 -14.20 10.00
CA TYR A 254 -19.73 -13.77 10.82
C TYR A 254 -18.42 -13.82 10.05
N TYR A 255 -18.46 -14.02 8.73
CA TYR A 255 -17.29 -14.07 7.85
C TYR A 255 -17.31 -12.89 6.88
N LEU A 256 -16.17 -12.18 6.79
CA LEU A 256 -16.01 -10.98 5.97
C LEU A 256 -14.73 -11.07 5.11
N PRO A 257 -14.86 -11.38 3.81
CA PRO A 257 -13.74 -11.34 2.87
C PRO A 257 -13.34 -9.90 2.52
N PHE A 258 -12.03 -9.65 2.51
CA PHE A 258 -11.42 -8.44 1.96
C PHE A 258 -10.81 -8.78 0.59
N ILE A 259 -11.25 -8.08 -0.46
CA ILE A 259 -10.93 -8.37 -1.86
C ILE A 259 -10.16 -7.18 -2.46
N ALA A 260 -9.11 -7.43 -3.23
CA ALA A 260 -8.45 -6.40 -4.04
C ALA A 260 -9.37 -5.88 -5.16
N ALA A 261 -9.35 -4.58 -5.44
CA ALA A 261 -10.24 -4.00 -6.43
C ALA A 261 -9.86 -4.24 -7.91
N GLY A 262 -8.68 -4.78 -8.22
CA GLY A 262 -8.09 -4.78 -9.57
C GLY A 262 -6.97 -3.73 -9.72
N ASN A 263 -6.21 -3.78 -10.81
CA ASN A 263 -5.11 -2.83 -11.12
C ASN A 263 -5.14 -2.29 -12.56
N ASP A 264 -6.26 -2.51 -13.25
CA ASP A 264 -6.37 -2.55 -14.71
C ASP A 264 -6.71 -1.17 -15.31
N ARG A 265 -7.01 -0.18 -14.45
CA ARG A 265 -7.50 1.18 -14.80
C ARG A 265 -6.62 2.01 -15.74
N THR A 266 -5.39 1.57 -15.99
CA THR A 266 -4.44 2.28 -16.86
C THR A 266 -3.74 1.35 -17.85
N ASP A 267 -4.27 0.14 -18.06
CA ASP A 267 -3.75 -0.75 -19.08
C ASP A 267 -4.27 -0.31 -20.46
N THR A 268 -3.31 -0.10 -21.36
CA THR A 268 -3.53 0.61 -22.63
C THR A 268 -3.49 -0.35 -23.80
N ALA A 269 -4.37 -0.13 -24.77
CA ALA A 269 -4.29 -0.81 -26.05
C ALA A 269 -2.93 -0.52 -26.75
N PRO A 270 -2.39 -1.47 -27.53
CA PRO A 270 -1.14 -1.26 -28.26
C PRO A 270 -1.18 -0.08 -29.23
N THR A 271 -0.01 0.44 -29.62
CA THR A 271 0.04 1.50 -30.63
C THR A 271 -0.47 1.01 -31.99
N SER A 272 -1.17 1.86 -32.74
CA SER A 272 -1.71 1.49 -34.07
C SER A 272 -0.66 0.85 -34.99
N GLY A 273 -0.99 -0.32 -35.55
CA GLY A 273 -0.11 -1.16 -36.35
C GLY A 273 0.79 -2.13 -35.57
N ALA A 274 0.87 -2.04 -34.23
CA ALA A 274 1.55 -3.04 -33.41
C ALA A 274 0.80 -4.37 -33.41
N THR A 275 1.53 -5.48 -33.31
CA THR A 275 0.91 -6.81 -33.21
C THR A 275 0.31 -7.01 -31.82
N PHE A 276 -0.96 -7.39 -31.76
CA PHE A 276 -1.61 -7.85 -30.54
C PHE A 276 -2.25 -9.23 -30.74
N GLU A 277 -2.52 -9.93 -29.64
CA GLU A 277 -3.19 -11.22 -29.60
C GLU A 277 -4.58 -11.12 -28.98
N TYR A 278 -5.56 -11.83 -29.54
CA TYR A 278 -6.89 -11.99 -28.98
C TYR A 278 -7.36 -13.44 -29.12
N TYR A 279 -8.30 -13.89 -28.29
CA TYR A 279 -8.81 -15.26 -28.36
C TYR A 279 -9.99 -15.35 -29.33
N SER A 280 -9.92 -16.26 -30.31
CA SER A 280 -11.01 -16.52 -31.26
C SER A 280 -10.92 -17.92 -31.88
N GLY A 281 -12.07 -18.56 -32.11
CA GLY A 281 -12.12 -19.90 -32.72
C GLY A 281 -11.34 -20.97 -31.96
N GLY A 282 -11.23 -20.84 -30.63
CA GLY A 282 -10.49 -21.77 -29.77
C GLY A 282 -8.97 -21.52 -29.70
N ASN A 283 -8.45 -20.46 -30.33
CA ASN A 283 -7.02 -20.20 -30.44
C ASN A 283 -6.68 -18.74 -30.13
N TRP A 284 -5.44 -18.48 -29.71
CA TRP A 284 -4.88 -17.12 -29.75
C TRP A 284 -4.56 -16.74 -31.19
N VAL A 285 -5.07 -15.60 -31.64
CA VAL A 285 -4.92 -15.06 -32.99
C VAL A 285 -4.20 -13.73 -32.91
N SER A 286 -3.11 -13.58 -33.67
CA SER A 286 -2.37 -12.33 -33.75
C SER A 286 -2.84 -11.48 -34.93
N LYS A 287 -3.02 -10.17 -34.74
CA LYS A 287 -3.23 -9.19 -35.82
C LYS A 287 -2.53 -7.86 -35.51
N ALA A 288 -2.41 -6.99 -36.51
CA ALA A 288 -2.03 -5.60 -36.28
C ALA A 288 -3.22 -4.83 -35.68
N TYR A 289 -2.97 -4.02 -34.65
CA TYR A 289 -3.98 -3.24 -33.94
C TYR A 289 -4.49 -2.05 -34.77
N ASP A 290 -5.81 -1.98 -34.96
CA ASP A 290 -6.52 -0.87 -35.59
C ASP A 290 -7.46 -0.20 -34.58
N PRO A 291 -7.15 1.03 -34.09
CA PRO A 291 -7.98 1.73 -33.11
C PRO A 291 -9.38 2.12 -33.64
N ASN A 292 -9.67 1.93 -34.93
CA ASN A 292 -11.02 2.11 -35.46
C ASN A 292 -11.93 0.90 -35.18
N THR A 293 -11.38 -0.32 -35.07
CA THR A 293 -12.15 -1.58 -34.94
C THR A 293 -11.89 -2.37 -33.68
N ASP A 294 -10.73 -2.18 -33.05
CA ASP A 294 -10.22 -3.05 -31.99
C ASP A 294 -10.49 -2.47 -30.59
N PRO A 295 -10.28 -3.22 -29.49
CA PRO A 295 -10.62 -2.75 -28.16
C PRO A 295 -9.90 -1.48 -27.74
N TYR A 296 -10.56 -0.64 -26.95
CA TYR A 296 -9.98 0.58 -26.39
C TYR A 296 -9.05 0.29 -25.20
N ASP A 297 -8.39 1.31 -24.65
CA ASP A 297 -7.74 1.19 -23.32
C ASP A 297 -8.78 0.79 -22.26
N ASP A 298 -8.36 0.13 -21.18
CA ASP A 298 -9.30 -0.33 -20.15
C ASP A 298 -9.92 0.86 -19.39
N GLY A 299 -11.25 0.83 -19.25
CA GLY A 299 -12.05 1.96 -18.74
C GLY A 299 -12.03 3.22 -19.63
N TRP A 300 -11.61 3.14 -20.89
CA TRP A 300 -11.46 4.31 -21.78
C TRP A 300 -12.73 5.15 -21.95
N ASP A 301 -13.85 4.50 -22.24
CA ASP A 301 -15.14 5.16 -22.51
C ASP A 301 -15.78 5.74 -21.24
N ASN A 302 -15.49 5.13 -20.09
CA ASN A 302 -15.93 5.53 -18.77
C ASN A 302 -14.96 6.51 -18.07
N GLY A 303 -13.80 6.83 -18.67
CA GLY A 303 -12.83 7.80 -18.14
C GLY A 303 -11.95 7.27 -17.01
N GLY A 304 -11.64 5.97 -17.05
CA GLY A 304 -10.98 5.19 -16.00
C GLY A 304 -11.93 4.79 -14.88
N PHE A 305 -13.24 4.78 -15.12
CA PHE A 305 -14.24 4.16 -14.25
C PHE A 305 -14.60 2.79 -14.85
N ASP A 306 -15.35 1.98 -14.10
CA ASP A 306 -15.82 0.66 -14.52
C ASP A 306 -14.68 -0.32 -14.89
N THR A 307 -13.82 -0.63 -13.90
CA THR A 307 -12.59 -1.42 -14.08
C THR A 307 -12.38 -2.47 -12.99
N ILE A 308 -13.42 -2.74 -12.19
CA ILE A 308 -13.40 -3.72 -11.09
C ILE A 308 -14.09 -5.00 -11.56
N GLU A 309 -13.49 -6.16 -11.31
CA GLU A 309 -13.90 -7.44 -11.84
C GLU A 309 -14.15 -8.52 -10.76
N GLY A 310 -14.83 -9.61 -11.14
CA GLY A 310 -14.95 -10.83 -10.34
C GLY A 310 -15.48 -10.61 -8.91
N TYR A 311 -14.78 -11.12 -7.89
CA TYR A 311 -15.19 -10.93 -6.50
C TYR A 311 -15.17 -9.45 -6.06
N GLY A 312 -14.41 -8.58 -6.73
CA GLY A 312 -14.36 -7.15 -6.42
C GLY A 312 -15.73 -6.46 -6.57
N VAL A 313 -16.61 -6.98 -7.42
CA VAL A 313 -17.97 -6.46 -7.61
C VAL A 313 -19.03 -7.15 -6.74
N ALA A 314 -18.68 -8.05 -5.81
CA ALA A 314 -19.64 -8.68 -4.91
C ALA A 314 -20.23 -7.68 -3.87
N LYS A 315 -21.45 -7.92 -3.37
CA LYS A 315 -22.17 -6.98 -2.49
C LYS A 315 -21.81 -7.14 -1.00
N ASN A 316 -21.41 -8.33 -0.58
CA ASN A 316 -21.23 -8.72 0.82
C ASN A 316 -19.76 -8.89 1.23
N VAL A 317 -18.84 -8.33 0.44
CA VAL A 317 -17.39 -8.32 0.68
C VAL A 317 -16.89 -6.88 0.85
N VAL A 318 -15.69 -6.70 1.41
CA VAL A 318 -15.01 -5.39 1.43
C VAL A 318 -13.98 -5.33 0.31
N THR A 319 -14.32 -4.63 -0.76
CA THR A 319 -13.43 -4.36 -1.90
C THR A 319 -12.53 -3.17 -1.56
N ILE A 320 -11.21 -3.34 -1.71
CA ILE A 320 -10.19 -2.37 -1.31
C ILE A 320 -9.42 -1.82 -2.52
N GLY A 321 -9.56 -0.51 -2.75
CA GLY A 321 -8.74 0.23 -3.70
C GLY A 321 -7.42 0.73 -3.11
N ALA A 322 -6.47 1.09 -3.98
CA ALA A 322 -5.16 1.58 -3.58
C ALA A 322 -5.05 3.11 -3.66
N VAL A 323 -4.63 3.70 -2.55
CA VAL A 323 -4.11 5.08 -2.49
C VAL A 323 -2.60 5.09 -2.27
N ASN A 324 -1.99 6.24 -2.55
CA ASN A 324 -0.67 6.61 -2.07
C ASN A 324 -0.64 6.72 -0.54
N ASP A 325 0.56 6.78 0.04
CA ASP A 325 0.74 6.87 1.47
C ASP A 325 0.25 8.20 2.05
N ALA A 326 -0.67 8.14 3.02
CA ALA A 326 -1.26 9.27 3.71
C ALA A 326 -0.40 9.75 4.90
N VAL A 327 0.93 9.82 4.72
CA VAL A 327 1.90 10.22 5.75
C VAL A 327 2.85 11.30 5.23
N ALA A 328 3.27 12.19 6.12
CA ALA A 328 4.45 13.02 5.95
C ALA A 328 5.38 12.83 7.16
N GLY A 329 6.57 12.26 6.93
CA GLY A 329 7.50 11.89 8.01
C GLY A 329 6.92 10.79 8.91
N SER A 330 6.47 11.13 10.11
CA SER A 330 5.77 10.24 11.04
C SER A 330 4.32 10.69 11.34
N THR A 331 3.83 11.71 10.64
CA THR A 331 2.51 12.32 10.88
C THR A 331 1.52 11.89 9.81
N ARG A 332 0.35 11.41 10.22
CA ARG A 332 -0.76 11.11 9.31
C ARG A 332 -1.27 12.39 8.64
N VAL A 333 -1.22 12.44 7.32
CA VAL A 333 -1.70 13.54 6.47
C VAL A 333 -2.66 12.94 5.43
N PRO A 334 -3.97 12.84 5.73
CA PRO A 334 -4.95 12.21 4.83
C PRO A 334 -4.99 12.78 3.42
N ALA A 335 -4.67 14.06 3.24
CA ALA A 335 -4.63 14.71 1.92
C ALA A 335 -3.53 14.17 0.98
N ASN A 336 -2.53 13.44 1.49
CA ASN A 336 -1.53 12.76 0.65
C ASN A 336 -2.06 11.43 0.09
N GLY A 337 -3.09 10.85 0.72
CA GLY A 337 -3.76 9.60 0.34
C GLY A 337 -4.62 9.76 -0.91
N THR A 338 -3.98 10.09 -2.02
CA THR A 338 -4.58 10.22 -3.36
C THR A 338 -4.59 8.86 -4.06
N MET A 339 -5.59 8.60 -4.91
CA MET A 339 -5.67 7.33 -5.67
C MET A 339 -4.39 7.06 -6.47
N THR A 340 -3.96 5.80 -6.53
CA THR A 340 -2.92 5.40 -7.48
C THR A 340 -3.44 5.45 -8.92
N THR A 341 -2.54 5.47 -9.90
CA THR A 341 -2.94 5.42 -11.31
C THR A 341 -3.63 4.10 -11.65
N PHE A 342 -3.07 2.98 -11.20
CA PHE A 342 -3.55 1.63 -11.52
C PHE A 342 -4.83 1.20 -10.79
N SER A 343 -5.13 1.71 -9.58
CA SER A 343 -6.24 1.15 -8.79
C SER A 343 -7.55 1.24 -9.54
N SER A 344 -8.15 0.09 -9.88
CA SER A 344 -9.47 -0.02 -10.47
C SER A 344 -10.54 0.72 -9.67
N TRP A 345 -11.47 1.33 -10.40
CA TRP A 345 -12.60 2.11 -9.88
C TRP A 345 -13.91 1.51 -10.38
N GLY A 346 -14.95 1.60 -9.57
CA GLY A 346 -16.33 1.40 -10.04
C GLY A 346 -16.81 2.60 -10.87
N PRO A 347 -18.12 2.84 -10.99
CA PRO A 347 -19.19 1.99 -10.47
C PRO A 347 -19.17 0.61 -11.10
N THR A 348 -19.98 -0.31 -10.60
CA THR A 348 -20.33 -1.54 -11.32
C THR A 348 -21.41 -1.25 -12.39
N ASP A 349 -21.67 -2.16 -13.33
CA ASP A 349 -22.73 -2.04 -14.36
C ASP A 349 -24.08 -1.60 -13.78
N ASP A 350 -24.43 -2.14 -12.60
CA ASP A 350 -25.67 -1.88 -11.89
C ASP A 350 -25.62 -0.63 -10.98
N GLY A 351 -24.59 0.19 -11.14
CA GLY A 351 -24.43 1.50 -10.51
C GLY A 351 -23.99 1.47 -9.04
N ARG A 352 -23.53 0.34 -8.51
CA ARG A 352 -23.06 0.27 -7.12
C ARG A 352 -21.69 0.94 -6.99
N ILE A 353 -21.48 1.59 -5.85
CA ILE A 353 -20.21 2.23 -5.53
C ILE A 353 -19.22 1.16 -5.09
N LYS A 354 -18.13 1.00 -5.85
CA LYS A 354 -16.95 0.21 -5.52
C LYS A 354 -15.68 1.00 -5.89
N PRO A 355 -14.53 0.78 -5.25
CA PRO A 355 -14.33 -0.06 -4.06
C PRO A 355 -15.05 0.53 -2.83
N ASP A 356 -15.32 -0.28 -1.80
CA ASP A 356 -16.01 0.19 -0.59
C ASP A 356 -15.11 1.07 0.27
N LEU A 357 -13.81 0.73 0.31
CA LEU A 357 -12.77 1.44 1.05
C LEU A 357 -11.47 1.53 0.24
N VAL A 358 -10.54 2.36 0.71
CA VAL A 358 -9.19 2.45 0.17
C VAL A 358 -8.14 2.43 1.27
N ALA A 359 -6.99 1.84 0.98
CA ALA A 359 -5.84 1.80 1.87
C ALA A 359 -4.54 2.09 1.10
N ASN A 360 -3.44 2.33 1.81
CA ASN A 360 -2.14 2.51 1.14
C ASN A 360 -1.80 1.20 0.39
N GLY A 361 -1.69 1.28 -0.93
CA GLY A 361 -1.27 0.19 -1.82
C GLY A 361 -0.08 0.57 -2.70
N TYR A 362 0.63 1.65 -2.38
CA TYR A 362 1.76 2.12 -3.17
C TYR A 362 3.11 1.95 -2.46
N SER A 363 3.97 1.11 -3.05
CA SER A 363 5.36 0.89 -2.63
C SER A 363 5.50 0.43 -1.17
N LEU A 364 4.68 -0.52 -0.72
CA LEU A 364 4.74 -1.03 0.66
C LEU A 364 5.96 -1.92 0.89
N TYR A 365 6.70 -1.64 1.95
CA TYR A 365 7.85 -2.45 2.38
C TYR A 365 7.41 -3.56 3.34
N SER A 366 7.46 -4.80 2.87
CA SER A 366 7.03 -6.01 3.59
C SER A 366 8.03 -7.16 3.37
N SER A 367 7.78 -8.31 4.02
CA SER A 367 8.55 -9.54 3.81
C SER A 367 8.46 -10.05 2.38
N ASP A 368 9.45 -10.83 1.96
CA ASP A 368 9.56 -11.37 0.61
C ASP A 368 10.16 -12.78 0.64
N SER A 369 9.98 -13.54 -0.44
CA SER A 369 10.16 -14.99 -0.43
C SER A 369 11.51 -15.50 -0.95
N GLY A 370 12.47 -14.64 -1.33
CA GLY A 370 13.78 -15.13 -1.77
C GLY A 370 14.69 -15.64 -0.64
N SER A 371 14.45 -15.25 0.61
CA SER A 371 15.14 -15.80 1.79
C SER A 371 14.27 -15.66 3.06
N ASN A 372 14.75 -16.17 4.21
CA ASN A 372 14.05 -16.01 5.50
C ASN A 372 14.16 -14.60 6.10
N SER A 373 14.89 -13.69 5.45
CA SER A 373 15.12 -12.31 5.91
C SER A 373 15.06 -11.29 4.76
N GLN A 374 14.41 -11.66 3.65
CA GLN A 374 14.26 -10.78 2.49
C GLN A 374 13.03 -9.89 2.63
N TYR A 375 13.14 -8.65 2.18
CA TYR A 375 12.05 -7.69 2.13
C TYR A 375 12.11 -6.94 0.81
N SER A 376 10.94 -6.62 0.25
CA SER A 376 10.84 -5.82 -0.97
C SER A 376 9.69 -4.83 -0.90
N TYR A 377 9.69 -3.92 -1.87
CA TYR A 377 8.65 -2.92 -2.07
C TYR A 377 7.74 -3.45 -3.17
N LYS A 378 6.42 -3.44 -2.94
CA LYS A 378 5.42 -3.80 -3.95
C LYS A 378 4.30 -2.76 -3.96
N SER A 379 3.65 -2.64 -5.10
CA SER A 379 2.49 -1.76 -5.32
C SER A 379 1.37 -2.59 -5.94
N GLY A 380 0.13 -2.27 -5.59
CA GLY A 380 -1.08 -2.92 -6.10
C GLY A 380 -2.22 -2.78 -5.11
N THR A 381 -3.46 -2.95 -5.56
CA THR A 381 -4.61 -3.19 -4.67
C THR A 381 -4.38 -4.41 -3.79
N SER A 382 -3.67 -5.41 -4.30
CA SER A 382 -3.12 -6.56 -3.57
C SER A 382 -2.31 -6.22 -2.31
N MET A 383 -1.71 -5.02 -2.22
CA MET A 383 -1.01 -4.49 -1.03
C MET A 383 -1.89 -3.56 -0.18
N ALA A 384 -2.93 -2.97 -0.76
CA ALA A 384 -3.93 -2.17 -0.05
C ALA A 384 -4.86 -3.08 0.78
N THR A 385 -5.37 -4.18 0.22
CA THR A 385 -6.23 -5.16 0.90
C THR A 385 -5.66 -5.62 2.25
N PRO A 386 -4.41 -6.13 2.35
CA PRO A 386 -3.81 -6.54 3.62
C PRO A 386 -3.42 -5.36 4.54
N SER A 387 -3.52 -4.12 4.07
CA SER A 387 -3.31 -2.91 4.89
C SER A 387 -4.60 -2.33 5.47
N ALA A 388 -5.75 -2.74 4.95
CA ALA A 388 -7.07 -2.38 5.44
C ALA A 388 -7.57 -3.33 6.55
N MET A 389 -6.97 -4.51 6.67
CA MET A 389 -7.27 -5.58 7.61
C MET A 389 -6.34 -5.54 8.84
#